data_AF-A0A9Q4KZ16-F1
#
_entry.id   AF-A0A9Q4KZ16-F1
#
_cell.length_a   1.000
_cell.length_b   1.000
_cell.length_c   1.000
_cell.angle_alpha   90.00
_cell.angle_beta   90.00
_cell.angle_gamma   90.00
#
_symmetry.space_group_name_H-M   'P 1'
#
loop_
_entity.id
_entity.type
_entity.pdbx_description
1 polymer ?
#
loop_
_entity_poly.entity_id
_entity_poly.type
_entity_poly.pdbx_seq_one_letter_code
_entity_poly.pdbx_strand_id
1 'polypeptide(L)'
;MDKNSEIIRTEIIRILNENGKTRSTELAKRVIEKVGNEKIVYREISALVESGEIDKKVHSRAHIVYELINLSESVNNQLKNLHREADMVYEEISNFETTVKEENLSYHERLRSVIHQIHIVQSTDGIMKLLSYYPAFKKDRMYSQIIRKIDDCWESIMSSIAHQQEVDFLNEVLSNLRISHIDSKNVN
;
A
#
# COMPACT_ATOMS: atom_id res chain seq x y z
N MET A 1 -8.16 -6.72 28.77
CA MET A 1 -7.57 -5.37 28.84
C MET A 1 -7.84 -4.80 30.23
N ASP A 2 -6.95 -3.95 30.74
CA ASP A 2 -7.16 -3.24 32.02
C ASP A 2 -8.30 -2.22 31.84
N LYS A 3 -9.29 -2.25 32.74
CA LYS A 3 -10.48 -1.38 32.69
C LYS A 3 -10.11 0.10 32.66
N ASN A 4 -9.00 0.46 33.29
CA ASN A 4 -8.48 1.84 33.27
C ASN A 4 -7.92 2.24 31.91
N SER A 5 -7.33 1.32 31.16
CA SER A 5 -6.80 1.58 29.81
C SER A 5 -7.93 1.86 28.81
N GLU A 6 -9.03 1.11 28.87
CA GLU A 6 -10.23 1.36 28.04
C GLU A 6 -10.87 2.72 28.29
N ILE A 7 -10.96 3.13 29.57
CA ILE A 7 -11.47 4.46 29.95
C ILE A 7 -10.60 5.57 29.35
N ILE A 8 -9.27 5.40 29.43
CA ILE A 8 -8.31 6.37 28.88
C ILE A 8 -8.43 6.46 27.35
N ARG A 9 -8.48 5.32 26.64
CA ARG A 9 -8.67 5.30 25.18
C ARG A 9 -9.96 5.99 24.77
N THR A 10 -11.06 5.68 25.46
CA THR A 10 -12.37 6.29 25.19
C THR A 10 -12.32 7.82 25.37
N GLU A 11 -11.65 8.30 26.41
CA GLU A 11 -11.54 9.74 26.65
C GLU A 11 -10.68 10.44 25.60
N ILE A 12 -9.58 9.82 25.16
CA ILE A 12 -8.73 10.34 24.07
C ILE A 12 -9.58 10.50 22.79
N ILE A 13 -10.31 9.44 22.41
CA ILE A 13 -11.18 9.45 21.22
C ILE A 13 -12.26 10.52 21.35
N ARG A 14 -12.90 10.64 22.52
CA ARG A 14 -13.93 11.66 22.78
C ARG A 14 -13.39 13.07 22.57
N ILE A 15 -12.23 13.40 23.15
CA ILE A 15 -11.62 14.73 23.03
C ILE A 15 -11.27 15.05 21.57
N LEU A 16 -10.72 14.08 20.83
CA LEU A 16 -10.38 14.26 19.42
C LEU A 16 -11.63 14.35 18.54
N ASN A 17 -12.72 13.66 18.88
CA ASN A 17 -14.00 13.78 18.18
C ASN A 17 -14.65 15.16 18.40
N GLU A 18 -14.56 15.70 19.62
CA GLU A 18 -15.14 17.00 19.98
C GLU A 18 -14.33 18.19 19.42
N ASN A 19 -13.00 18.12 19.49
CA ASN A 19 -12.11 19.25 19.16
C ASN A 19 -11.43 19.11 17.78
N GLY A 20 -11.52 17.94 17.14
CA GLY A 20 -10.75 17.62 15.94
C GLY A 20 -9.25 17.57 16.24
N LYS A 21 -8.47 18.23 15.37
CA LYS A 21 -7.00 18.35 15.49
C LYS A 21 -6.61 19.02 16.80
N THR A 22 -5.95 18.26 17.68
CA THR A 22 -5.60 18.72 19.04
C THR A 22 -4.09 18.61 19.30
N ARG A 23 -3.50 19.62 19.95
CA ARG A 23 -2.06 19.64 20.29
C ARG A 23 -1.74 18.56 21.32
N SER A 24 -0.56 17.93 21.22
CA SER A 24 -0.14 16.85 22.12
C SER A 24 -0.20 17.24 23.60
N THR A 25 0.25 18.44 23.95
CA THR A 25 0.26 18.93 25.34
C THR A 25 -1.15 19.18 25.86
N GLU A 26 -2.04 19.69 25.00
CA GLU A 26 -3.43 19.95 25.33
C GLU A 26 -4.23 18.66 25.49
N LEU A 27 -4.07 17.72 24.56
CA LEU A 27 -4.70 16.41 24.62
C LEU A 27 -4.30 15.67 25.90
N ALA A 28 -3.00 15.55 26.15
CA ALA A 28 -2.50 14.86 27.35
C ALA A 28 -3.00 15.54 28.63
N LYS A 29 -2.93 16.87 28.72
CA LYS A 29 -3.42 17.63 29.89
C LYS A 29 -4.89 17.34 30.18
N ARG A 30 -5.78 17.46 29.18
CA ARG A 30 -7.23 17.23 29.34
C ARG A 30 -7.56 15.79 29.76
N VAL A 31 -6.85 14.81 29.18
CA VAL A 31 -7.05 13.40 29.55
C VAL A 31 -6.57 13.16 30.98
N ILE A 32 -5.38 13.64 31.35
CA ILE A 32 -4.79 13.50 32.69
C ILE A 32 -5.69 14.13 33.76
N GLU A 33 -6.23 15.32 33.52
CA GLU A 33 -7.17 16.00 34.43
C GLU A 33 -8.39 15.12 34.76
N LYS A 34 -8.80 14.25 33.83
CA LYS A 34 -9.99 13.40 34.00
C LYS A 34 -9.71 11.99 34.52
N VAL A 35 -8.55 11.42 34.21
CA VAL A 35 -8.23 10.00 34.50
C VAL A 35 -6.97 9.78 35.37
N GLY A 36 -6.20 10.83 35.65
CA GLY A 36 -5.19 10.88 36.71
C GLY A 36 -3.87 10.12 36.50
N ASN A 37 -3.64 9.41 35.39
CA ASN A 37 -2.43 8.60 35.18
C ASN A 37 -1.62 8.99 33.94
N GLU A 38 -0.72 9.97 34.08
CA GLU A 38 0.10 10.54 33.00
C GLU A 38 0.88 9.50 32.18
N LYS A 39 1.60 8.58 32.85
CA LYS A 39 2.42 7.58 32.15
C LYS A 39 1.56 6.65 31.29
N ILE A 40 0.39 6.25 31.80
CA ILE A 40 -0.53 5.40 31.03
C ILE A 40 -1.17 6.20 29.90
N VAL A 41 -1.53 7.47 30.11
CA VAL A 41 -2.10 8.32 29.05
C VAL A 41 -1.19 8.40 27.84
N TYR A 42 0.10 8.73 28.02
CA TYR A 42 1.03 8.79 26.90
C TYR A 42 1.23 7.43 26.22
N ARG A 43 1.24 6.34 27.00
CA ARG A 43 1.33 4.99 26.45
C ARG A 43 0.11 4.65 25.59
N GLU A 44 -1.10 4.98 26.03
CA GLU A 44 -2.32 4.73 25.28
C GLU A 44 -2.42 5.63 24.04
N ILE A 45 -1.96 6.88 24.10
CA ILE A 45 -1.86 7.74 22.90
C ILE A 45 -0.94 7.08 21.87
N SER A 46 0.25 6.62 22.27
CA SER A 46 1.15 5.90 21.37
C SER A 46 0.52 4.62 20.82
N ALA A 47 -0.15 3.84 21.65
CA ALA A 47 -0.83 2.62 21.21
C ALA A 47 -1.96 2.91 20.20
N LEU A 48 -2.71 4.00 20.39
CA LEU A 48 -3.75 4.44 19.44
C LEU A 48 -3.15 4.88 18.09
N VAL A 49 -2.00 5.56 18.12
CA VAL A 49 -1.24 5.91 16.90
C VAL A 49 -0.75 4.64 16.19
N GLU A 50 -0.16 3.70 16.93
CA GLU A 50 0.34 2.43 16.39
C GLU A 50 -0.78 1.57 15.79
N SER A 51 -1.97 1.56 16.41
CA SER A 51 -3.15 0.86 15.89
C SER A 51 -3.82 1.55 14.70
N GLY A 52 -3.42 2.78 14.37
CA GLY A 52 -4.05 3.55 13.29
C GLY A 52 -5.47 4.03 13.61
N GLU A 53 -5.79 4.23 14.89
CA GLU A 53 -7.05 4.87 15.30
C GLU A 53 -6.95 6.41 15.28
N ILE A 54 -5.74 6.94 15.55
CA ILE A 54 -5.44 8.37 15.52
C ILE A 54 -4.15 8.63 14.72
N ASP A 55 -4.09 9.75 14.01
CA ASP A 55 -2.91 10.19 13.28
C ASP A 55 -2.04 11.12 14.14
N LYS A 56 -0.72 11.09 13.91
CA LYS A 56 0.26 11.93 14.61
C LYS A 56 1.01 12.79 13.59
N LYS A 57 0.73 14.09 13.60
CA LYS A 57 1.41 15.07 12.75
C LYS A 57 2.49 15.80 13.54
N VAL A 58 3.74 15.64 13.11
CA VAL A 58 4.91 16.28 13.72
C VAL A 58 5.37 17.45 12.86
N HIS A 59 5.09 18.67 13.31
CA HIS A 59 5.59 19.90 12.69
C HIS A 59 6.96 20.30 13.25
N SER A 60 7.19 20.05 14.54
CA SER A 60 8.50 20.18 15.21
C SER A 60 8.51 19.37 16.51
N ARG A 61 9.66 19.24 17.18
CA ARG A 61 9.74 18.53 18.48
C ARG A 61 8.76 19.11 19.54
N ALA A 62 8.50 20.41 19.49
CA ALA A 62 7.53 21.08 20.36
C ALA A 62 6.11 21.15 19.73
N HIS A 63 5.97 20.87 18.43
CA HIS A 63 4.73 20.98 17.69
C HIS A 63 4.25 19.63 17.15
N ILE A 64 3.61 18.84 18.02
CA ILE A 64 2.91 17.60 17.68
C ILE A 64 1.39 17.81 17.80
N VAL A 65 0.64 17.31 16.82
CA VAL A 65 -0.83 17.34 16.73
C VAL A 65 -1.35 15.92 16.53
N TYR A 66 -2.47 15.60 17.17
CA TYR A 66 -3.20 14.35 17.00
C TYR A 66 -4.60 14.62 16.43
N GLU A 67 -5.11 13.70 15.62
CA GLU A 67 -6.48 13.72 15.12
C GLU A 67 -7.02 12.31 14.90
N LEU A 68 -8.34 12.14 14.91
CA LEU A 68 -8.95 10.86 14.51
C LEU A 68 -8.64 10.58 13.04
N ILE A 69 -8.33 9.33 12.71
CA ILE A 69 -8.13 8.94 11.32
C ILE A 69 -9.47 8.95 10.60
N ASN A 70 -9.57 9.78 9.56
CA ASN A 70 -10.66 9.71 8.62
C ASN A 70 -10.45 8.51 7.68
N LEU A 71 -11.11 7.39 7.98
CA LEU A 71 -10.97 6.16 7.20
C LEU A 71 -11.28 6.38 5.71
N SER A 72 -12.30 7.19 5.39
CA SER A 72 -12.66 7.48 3.99
C SER A 72 -11.54 8.25 3.27
N GLU A 73 -10.94 9.24 3.92
CA GLU A 73 -9.84 10.00 3.36
C GLU A 73 -8.58 9.15 3.22
N SER A 74 -8.28 8.33 4.24
CA SER A 74 -7.15 7.40 4.22
C SER A 74 -7.25 6.38 3.08
N VAL A 75 -8.41 5.73 2.94
CA VAL A 75 -8.70 4.79 1.84
C VAL A 75 -8.55 5.49 0.49
N ASN A 76 -9.14 6.66 0.32
CA ASN A 76 -9.05 7.43 -0.91
C ASN A 76 -7.61 7.79 -1.27
N ASN A 77 -6.82 8.25 -0.29
CA ASN A 77 -5.42 8.60 -0.51
C ASN A 77 -4.57 7.38 -0.88
N GLN A 78 -4.77 6.24 -0.23
CA GLN A 78 -4.08 5.00 -0.56
C GLN A 78 -4.42 4.51 -1.96
N LEU A 79 -5.72 4.46 -2.31
CA LEU A 79 -6.14 4.08 -3.66
C LEU A 79 -5.64 5.09 -4.71
N LYS A 80 -5.56 6.40 -4.40
CA LYS A 80 -5.03 7.40 -5.35
C LYS A 80 -3.57 7.14 -5.68
N ASN A 81 -2.78 6.76 -4.68
CA ASN A 81 -1.37 6.45 -4.87
C ASN A 81 -1.24 5.17 -5.72
N LEU A 82 -1.98 4.12 -5.39
CA LEU A 82 -1.99 2.87 -6.17
C LEU A 82 -2.47 3.07 -7.60
N HIS A 83 -3.45 3.95 -7.82
CA HIS A 83 -3.90 4.29 -9.18
C HIS A 83 -2.77 4.95 -9.98
N ARG A 84 -2.04 5.91 -9.40
CA ARG A 84 -0.89 6.53 -10.08
C ARG A 84 0.21 5.51 -10.35
N GLU A 85 0.50 4.64 -9.40
CA GLU A 85 1.49 3.58 -9.59
C GLU A 85 1.08 2.63 -10.72
N ALA A 86 -0.18 2.18 -10.74
CA ALA A 86 -0.72 1.33 -11.80
C ALA A 86 -0.68 2.02 -13.17
N ASP A 87 -0.97 3.33 -13.24
CA ASP A 87 -0.88 4.10 -14.48
C ASP A 87 0.58 4.19 -14.98
N MET A 88 1.54 4.49 -14.12
CA MET A 88 2.96 4.55 -14.50
C MET A 88 3.46 3.19 -15.02
N VAL A 89 3.08 2.11 -14.35
CA VAL A 89 3.43 0.74 -14.76
C VAL A 89 2.80 0.40 -16.10
N TYR A 90 1.53 0.78 -16.30
CA TYR A 90 0.85 0.58 -17.57
C TYR A 90 1.53 1.35 -18.71
N GLU A 91 1.93 2.59 -18.49
CA GLU A 91 2.65 3.39 -19.48
C GLU A 91 4.01 2.77 -19.83
N GLU A 92 4.76 2.30 -18.83
CA GLU A 92 6.03 1.59 -19.04
C GLU A 92 5.84 0.34 -19.91
N ILE A 93 4.85 -0.48 -19.60
CA ILE A 93 4.53 -1.71 -20.35
C ILE A 93 4.06 -1.35 -21.77
N SER A 94 3.19 -0.36 -21.91
CA SER A 94 2.63 0.04 -23.22
C SER A 94 3.69 0.57 -24.18
N ASN A 95 4.73 1.21 -23.64
CA ASN A 95 5.84 1.74 -24.43
C ASN A 95 6.92 0.69 -24.74
N PHE A 96 6.85 -0.51 -24.15
CA PHE A 96 7.87 -1.54 -24.27
C PHE A 96 8.22 -1.90 -25.72
N GLU A 97 7.23 -2.13 -26.58
CA GLU A 97 7.50 -2.48 -27.99
C GLU A 97 8.23 -1.37 -28.74
N THR A 98 7.91 -0.10 -28.43
CA THR A 98 8.59 1.06 -29.01
C THR A 98 10.03 1.10 -28.55
N THR A 99 10.28 0.97 -27.25
CA THR A 99 11.63 0.92 -26.66
C THR A 99 12.46 -0.22 -27.23
N VAL A 100 11.88 -1.42 -27.36
CA VAL A 100 12.56 -2.58 -27.98
C VAL A 100 13.05 -2.26 -29.39
N LYS A 101 12.23 -1.58 -30.20
CA LYS A 101 12.55 -1.22 -31.58
C LYS A 101 13.56 -0.08 -31.67
N GLU A 102 13.38 0.97 -30.86
CA GLU A 102 14.24 2.16 -30.88
C GLU A 102 15.64 1.88 -30.32
N GLU A 103 15.72 1.11 -29.22
CA GLU A 103 16.98 0.80 -28.54
C GLU A 103 17.65 -0.48 -29.05
N ASN A 104 17.01 -1.23 -29.95
CA ASN A 104 17.49 -2.52 -30.46
C ASN A 104 17.87 -3.51 -29.34
N LEU A 105 16.97 -3.67 -28.36
CA LEU A 105 17.23 -4.49 -27.19
C LEU A 105 17.55 -5.94 -27.56
N SER A 106 18.61 -6.48 -26.95
CA SER A 106 19.01 -7.88 -27.09
C SER A 106 17.98 -8.82 -26.46
N TYR A 107 18.03 -10.09 -26.85
CA TYR A 107 17.14 -11.13 -26.32
C TYR A 107 17.07 -11.13 -24.78
N HIS A 108 18.24 -11.11 -24.11
CA HIS A 108 18.29 -11.16 -22.65
C HIS A 108 17.75 -9.88 -21.99
N GLU A 109 17.92 -8.73 -22.62
CA GLU A 109 17.36 -7.46 -22.13
C GLU A 109 15.83 -7.49 -22.22
N ARG A 110 15.28 -7.95 -23.35
CA ARG A 110 13.82 -8.11 -23.50
C ARG A 110 13.26 -9.09 -22.48
N LEU A 111 13.90 -10.26 -22.32
CA LEU A 111 13.49 -11.27 -21.36
C LEU A 111 13.47 -10.71 -19.93
N ARG A 112 14.54 -10.02 -19.52
CA ARG A 112 14.65 -9.41 -18.19
C ARG A 112 13.58 -8.33 -17.97
N SER A 113 13.34 -7.48 -18.96
CA SER A 113 12.33 -6.41 -18.86
C SER A 113 10.92 -6.98 -18.71
N VAL A 114 10.55 -8.00 -19.49
CA VAL A 114 9.25 -8.67 -19.37
C VAL A 114 9.09 -9.31 -17.98
N ILE A 115 10.11 -10.01 -17.48
CA ILE A 115 10.08 -10.60 -16.13
C ILE A 115 9.93 -9.52 -15.06
N HIS A 116 10.63 -8.39 -15.21
CA HIS A 116 10.52 -7.27 -14.29
C HIS A 116 9.11 -6.67 -14.25
N GLN A 117 8.53 -6.41 -15.43
CA GLN A 117 7.16 -5.91 -15.57
C GLN A 117 6.15 -6.88 -14.93
N ILE A 118 6.30 -8.19 -15.16
CA ILE A 118 5.46 -9.21 -14.53
C ILE A 118 5.53 -9.11 -13.00
N HIS A 119 6.72 -9.02 -12.41
CA HIS A 119 6.85 -8.91 -10.95
C HIS A 119 6.21 -7.64 -10.39
N ILE A 120 6.33 -6.50 -11.10
CA ILE A 120 5.69 -5.26 -10.67
C ILE A 120 4.18 -5.41 -10.68
N VAL A 121 3.60 -5.91 -11.78
CA VAL A 121 2.14 -6.11 -11.89
C VAL A 121 1.64 -7.11 -10.85
N GLN A 122 2.36 -8.21 -10.60
CA GLN A 122 2.02 -9.17 -9.54
C GLN A 122 2.03 -8.55 -8.15
N SER A 123 3.00 -7.68 -7.85
CA SER A 123 3.08 -6.98 -6.57
C SER A 123 1.85 -6.08 -6.38
N THR A 124 1.51 -5.28 -7.38
CA THR A 124 0.35 -4.37 -7.35
C THR A 124 -0.96 -5.15 -7.23
N ASP A 125 -1.13 -6.22 -7.99
CA ASP A 125 -2.29 -7.12 -7.88
C ASP A 125 -2.39 -7.78 -6.49
N GLY A 126 -1.25 -8.21 -5.93
CA GLY A 126 -1.17 -8.74 -4.57
C GLY A 126 -1.65 -7.74 -3.52
N ILE A 127 -1.21 -6.48 -3.61
CA ILE A 127 -1.68 -5.40 -2.72
C ILE A 127 -3.19 -5.22 -2.88
N MET A 128 -3.70 -5.14 -4.11
CA MET A 128 -5.13 -4.99 -4.37
C MET A 128 -5.95 -6.13 -3.78
N LYS A 129 -5.48 -7.38 -3.90
CA LYS A 129 -6.10 -8.55 -3.26
C LYS A 129 -6.15 -8.43 -1.74
N LEU A 130 -5.09 -7.95 -1.09
CA LEU A 130 -5.08 -7.70 0.35
C LEU A 130 -6.09 -6.60 0.74
N LEU A 131 -6.16 -5.52 -0.03
CA LEU A 131 -7.13 -4.45 0.21
C LEU A 131 -8.59 -4.90 -0.01
N SER A 132 -8.81 -5.91 -0.86
CA SER A 132 -10.14 -6.45 -1.15
C SER A 132 -10.87 -7.03 0.06
N TYR A 133 -10.12 -7.47 1.10
CA TYR A 133 -10.67 -7.98 2.35
C TYR A 133 -11.35 -6.89 3.19
N TYR A 134 -11.10 -5.62 2.89
CA TYR A 134 -11.66 -4.48 3.59
C TYR A 134 -12.79 -3.83 2.77
N PRO A 135 -14.06 -3.89 3.23
CA PRO A 135 -15.20 -3.37 2.47
C PRO A 135 -15.10 -1.89 2.07
N ALA A 136 -14.39 -1.09 2.88
CA ALA A 136 -14.17 0.33 2.61
C ALA A 136 -13.40 0.56 1.30
N PHE A 137 -12.41 -0.28 0.99
CA PHE A 137 -11.65 -0.21 -0.25
C PHE A 137 -12.46 -0.76 -1.43
N LYS A 138 -13.06 -1.96 -1.27
CA LYS A 138 -13.76 -2.65 -2.37
C LYS A 138 -14.97 -1.87 -2.91
N LYS A 139 -15.63 -1.07 -2.07
CA LYS A 139 -16.79 -0.24 -2.45
C LYS A 139 -16.38 1.07 -3.14
N ASP A 140 -15.11 1.47 -3.04
CA ASP A 140 -14.63 2.68 -3.69
C ASP A 140 -14.54 2.46 -5.21
N ARG A 141 -14.98 3.45 -6.00
CA ARG A 141 -14.97 3.36 -7.46
C ARG A 141 -13.56 3.15 -8.02
N MET A 142 -12.55 3.77 -7.41
CA MET A 142 -11.18 3.75 -7.90
C MET A 142 -10.54 2.38 -7.74
N TYR A 143 -11.00 1.57 -6.76
CA TYR A 143 -10.58 0.18 -6.64
C TYR A 143 -10.83 -0.60 -7.94
N SER A 144 -12.02 -0.46 -8.53
CA SER A 144 -12.36 -1.12 -9.80
C SER A 144 -11.55 -0.61 -10.99
N GLN A 145 -11.16 0.66 -10.97
CA GLN A 145 -10.34 1.27 -12.02
C GLN A 145 -8.92 0.69 -11.99
N ILE A 146 -8.35 0.54 -10.79
CA ILE A 146 -7.01 -0.05 -10.61
C ILE A 146 -7.00 -1.50 -11.05
N ILE A 147 -8.02 -2.31 -10.66
CA ILE A 147 -8.12 -3.70 -11.13
C ILE A 147 -8.16 -3.77 -12.65
N ARG A 148 -9.00 -2.94 -13.29
CA ARG A 148 -9.05 -2.88 -14.76
C ARG A 148 -7.70 -2.51 -15.37
N LYS A 149 -6.98 -1.56 -14.77
CA LYS A 149 -5.65 -1.14 -15.22
C LYS A 149 -4.64 -2.28 -15.11
N ILE A 150 -4.70 -3.08 -14.04
CA ILE A 150 -3.86 -4.28 -13.85
C ILE A 150 -4.18 -5.32 -14.93
N ASP A 151 -5.47 -5.54 -15.25
CA ASP A 151 -5.87 -6.45 -16.32
C ASP A 151 -5.32 -5.96 -17.69
N ASP A 152 -5.44 -4.66 -17.99
CA ASP A 152 -4.88 -4.04 -19.20
C ASP A 152 -3.34 -4.23 -19.28
N CYS A 153 -2.64 -4.15 -18.14
CA CYS A 153 -1.20 -4.44 -18.06
C CYS A 153 -0.89 -5.91 -18.41
N TRP A 154 -1.67 -6.85 -17.87
CA TRP A 154 -1.50 -8.27 -18.17
C TRP A 154 -1.71 -8.57 -19.64
N GLU A 155 -2.74 -7.99 -20.25
CA GLU A 155 -2.99 -8.12 -21.70
C GLU A 155 -1.82 -7.57 -22.52
N SER A 156 -1.30 -6.40 -22.15
CA SER A 156 -0.16 -5.78 -22.83
C SER A 156 1.14 -6.58 -22.70
N ILE A 157 1.42 -7.16 -21.52
CA ILE A 157 2.56 -8.06 -21.31
C ILE A 157 2.41 -9.32 -22.17
N MET A 158 1.24 -9.95 -22.15
CA MET A 158 0.99 -11.17 -22.92
C MET A 158 1.07 -10.92 -24.43
N SER A 159 0.56 -9.78 -24.90
CA SER A 159 0.75 -9.34 -26.28
C SER A 159 2.23 -9.17 -26.60
N SER A 160 3.00 -8.49 -25.73
CA SER A 160 4.43 -8.28 -25.92
C SER A 160 5.22 -9.60 -26.00
N ILE A 161 4.85 -10.61 -25.21
CA ILE A 161 5.45 -11.95 -25.25
C ILE A 161 5.08 -12.66 -26.56
N ALA A 162 3.82 -12.59 -26.99
CA ALA A 162 3.33 -13.27 -28.19
C ALA A 162 3.96 -12.73 -29.50
N HIS A 163 4.35 -11.45 -29.52
CA HIS A 163 5.01 -10.81 -30.66
C HIS A 163 6.53 -10.97 -30.69
N GLN A 164 7.13 -11.71 -29.74
CA GLN A 164 8.55 -12.01 -29.78
C GLN A 164 8.88 -12.93 -30.97
N GLN A 165 10.08 -12.77 -31.54
CA GLN A 165 10.50 -13.54 -32.71
C GLN A 165 10.86 -14.99 -32.32
N GLU A 166 11.28 -15.20 -31.08
CA GLU A 166 11.73 -16.48 -30.57
C GLU A 166 10.55 -17.36 -30.13
N VAL A 167 10.44 -18.56 -30.72
CA VAL A 167 9.36 -19.54 -30.44
C VAL A 167 9.31 -19.94 -28.97
N ASP A 168 10.45 -19.99 -28.29
CA ASP A 168 10.57 -20.42 -26.89
C ASP A 168 10.58 -19.28 -25.87
N PHE A 169 10.35 -18.02 -26.28
CA PHE A 169 10.45 -16.87 -25.37
C PHE A 169 9.50 -16.99 -24.16
N LEU A 170 8.25 -17.41 -24.38
CA LEU A 170 7.28 -17.63 -23.30
C LEU A 170 7.77 -18.72 -22.32
N ASN A 171 8.35 -19.81 -22.84
CA ASN A 171 8.87 -20.89 -21.99
C ASN A 171 10.00 -20.37 -21.08
N GLU A 172 10.84 -19.48 -21.58
CA GLU A 172 11.92 -18.85 -20.81
C GLU A 172 11.42 -17.83 -19.80
N VAL A 173 10.38 -17.06 -20.12
CA VAL A 173 9.70 -16.21 -19.12
C VAL A 173 9.16 -17.08 -17.99
N LEU A 174 8.44 -18.16 -18.32
CA LEU A 174 7.85 -19.07 -17.33
C LEU A 174 8.90 -19.80 -16.50
N SER A 175 10.02 -20.22 -17.10
CA SER A 175 11.12 -20.88 -16.39
C SER A 175 11.67 -19.96 -15.30
N ASN A 176 11.93 -18.70 -15.64
CA ASN A 176 12.49 -17.71 -14.72
C ASN A 176 11.52 -17.33 -13.60
N LEU A 177 10.21 -17.26 -13.87
CA LEU A 177 9.20 -17.03 -12.84
C LEU A 177 9.06 -18.21 -11.87
N ARG A 178 9.29 -19.45 -12.35
CA ARG A 178 9.21 -20.68 -11.52
C ARG A 178 10.42 -20.88 -10.62
N ILE A 179 11.59 -20.31 -10.95
CA ILE A 179 12.83 -20.48 -10.16
C ILE A 179 12.69 -19.90 -8.73
N SER A 180 11.66 -19.09 -8.43
CA SER A 180 11.34 -18.65 -7.06
C SER A 180 10.73 -19.76 -6.16
N HIS A 181 10.27 -20.90 -6.71
CA HIS A 181 9.49 -21.88 -5.93
C HIS A 181 9.94 -23.34 -5.95
N ILE A 182 11.02 -23.74 -6.64
CA ILE A 182 11.50 -25.12 -6.56
C ILE A 182 13.03 -25.17 -6.58
N ASP A 183 13.64 -24.85 -5.45
CA ASP A 183 14.86 -25.57 -5.04
C ASP A 183 14.55 -26.30 -3.74
N SER A 184 13.74 -27.35 -3.85
CA SER A 184 13.39 -28.30 -2.79
C SER A 184 14.58 -29.13 -2.29
N LYS A 185 15.81 -28.72 -2.57
CA LYS A 185 17.05 -29.42 -2.21
C LYS A 185 17.75 -28.91 -0.95
N ASN A 186 17.32 -27.83 -0.32
CA ASN A 186 18.03 -27.29 0.86
C ASN A 186 17.10 -26.94 2.05
N VAL A 187 16.07 -27.75 2.31
CA VAL A 187 15.50 -27.85 3.66
C VAL A 187 16.07 -29.13 4.28
N ASN A 188 17.25 -29.00 4.88
CA ASN A 188 17.83 -30.00 5.79
C ASN A 188 17.46 -29.64 7.22
#